data_AF-A0AAE3VIG3-F1
#
_entry.id   AF-A0AAE3VIG3-F1
#
_cell.length_a   1.000
_cell.length_b   1.000
_cell.length_c   1.000
_cell.angle_alpha   90.00
_cell.angle_beta   90.00
_cell.angle_gamma   90.00
#
_symmetry.space_group_name_H-M   'P 1'
#
loop_
_entity.id
_entity.type
_entity.pdbx_description
1 polymer ?
#
loop_
_entity_poly.entity_id
_entity_poly.type
_entity_poly.pdbx_seq_one_letter_code
_entity_poly.pdbx_strand_id
1 'polypeptide(L)'
;MSNITVRLTPQVDKYLATAKNKSAAANRAIESWIACEKDARRALKGFFTVRELCALIDILNATIIDVAHANSLRYEFEDACSLDGMDSKWGLDKASTLAKMDALTMPQWIVLAQWAAAFWDDTDRSVESYAAQLA
;
A
#
# COMPACT_ATOMS: atom_id res chain seq x y z
N MET A 1 0.79 -12.88 -27.93
CA MET A 1 0.26 -13.05 -26.57
C MET A 1 1.40 -13.56 -25.71
N SER A 2 1.75 -12.86 -24.63
CA SER A 2 2.75 -13.33 -23.68
C SER A 2 2.09 -14.27 -22.69
N ASN A 3 2.65 -15.47 -22.50
CA ASN A 3 2.19 -16.38 -21.47
C ASN A 3 2.88 -16.02 -20.14
N ILE A 4 2.09 -15.86 -19.08
CA ILE A 4 2.59 -15.57 -17.73
C ILE A 4 2.11 -16.68 -16.81
N THR A 5 3.03 -17.26 -16.04
CA THR A 5 2.72 -18.21 -14.98
C THR A 5 2.66 -17.47 -13.66
N VAL A 6 1.53 -17.59 -12.94
CA VAL A 6 1.34 -16.97 -11.62
C VAL A 6 1.18 -18.03 -10.54
N ARG A 7 1.69 -17.76 -9.34
CA ARG A 7 1.44 -18.58 -8.14
C ARG A 7 0.26 -17.98 -7.39
N LEU A 8 -0.70 -18.82 -7.03
CA LEU A 8 -1.92 -18.39 -6.35
C LEU A 8 -1.84 -18.72 -4.86
N THR A 9 -2.36 -17.83 -4.02
CA THR A 9 -2.63 -18.17 -2.62
C THR A 9 -3.83 -19.13 -2.55
N PRO A 10 -3.99 -19.89 -1.46
CA PRO A 10 -5.15 -20.78 -1.30
C PRO A 10 -6.50 -20.05 -1.42
N GLN A 11 -6.56 -18.79 -0.99
CA GLN A 11 -7.77 -17.98 -1.09
C GLN A 11 -8.11 -17.63 -2.55
N VAL A 12 -7.10 -17.24 -3.35
CA VAL A 12 -7.30 -16.92 -4.78
C VAL A 12 -7.63 -18.19 -5.57
N ASP A 13 -7.00 -19.32 -5.27
CA ASP A 13 -7.34 -20.60 -5.90
C ASP A 13 -8.79 -21.01 -5.61
N LYS A 14 -9.23 -20.88 -4.35
CA LYS A 14 -10.63 -21.13 -3.97
C LYS A 14 -11.61 -20.21 -4.70
N TYR A 15 -11.29 -18.92 -4.84
CA TYR A 15 -12.09 -17.98 -5.61
C TYR A 15 -12.21 -18.42 -7.07
N LEU A 16 -11.09 -18.73 -7.73
CA LEU A 16 -11.06 -19.14 -9.13
C LEU A 16 -11.67 -20.53 -9.36
N ALA A 17 -11.63 -21.44 -8.39
CA ALA A 17 -12.24 -22.77 -8.49
C ALA A 17 -13.77 -22.72 -8.72
N THR A 18 -14.44 -21.65 -8.29
CA THR A 18 -15.88 -21.45 -8.50
C THR A 18 -16.22 -20.92 -9.89
N ALA A 19 -15.23 -20.42 -10.65
CA ALA A 19 -15.46 -19.84 -11.95
C ALA A 19 -15.59 -20.90 -13.04
N LYS A 20 -16.62 -20.75 -13.90
CA LYS A 20 -16.80 -21.60 -15.10
C LYS A 20 -15.58 -21.59 -16.03
N ASN A 21 -14.88 -20.46 -16.09
CA ASN A 21 -13.63 -20.29 -16.83
C ASN A 21 -12.62 -19.54 -15.96
N LYS A 22 -11.61 -20.27 -15.46
CA LYS A 22 -10.57 -19.74 -14.57
C LYS A 22 -9.76 -18.62 -15.22
N SER A 23 -9.37 -18.79 -16.48
CA SER A 23 -8.60 -17.78 -17.22
C SER A 23 -9.38 -16.49 -17.41
N ALA A 24 -10.65 -16.57 -17.79
CA ALA A 24 -11.50 -15.40 -17.94
C ALA A 24 -11.73 -14.67 -16.59
N ALA A 25 -11.92 -15.43 -15.51
CA ALA A 25 -12.06 -14.85 -14.17
C ALA A 25 -10.79 -14.17 -13.68
N ALA A 26 -9.62 -14.79 -13.91
CA ALA A 26 -8.32 -14.20 -13.58
C ALA A 26 -8.07 -12.92 -14.39
N ASN A 27 -8.30 -12.93 -15.70
CA ASN A 27 -8.16 -11.74 -16.55
C ASN A 27 -9.05 -10.61 -16.07
N ARG A 28 -10.34 -10.89 -15.80
CA ARG A 28 -11.27 -9.88 -15.29
C ARG A 28 -10.83 -9.32 -13.94
N ALA A 29 -10.33 -10.16 -13.04
CA ALA A 29 -9.83 -9.71 -11.74
C ALA A 29 -8.63 -8.75 -11.89
N ILE A 30 -7.68 -9.08 -12.79
CA ILE A 30 -6.54 -8.24 -13.10
C ILE A 30 -6.98 -6.91 -13.71
N GLU A 31 -7.86 -6.93 -14.71
CA GLU A 31 -8.39 -5.71 -15.35
C GLU A 31 -9.14 -4.83 -14.35
N SER A 32 -9.93 -5.44 -13.46
CA SER A 32 -10.66 -4.72 -12.40
C SER A 32 -9.68 -4.11 -11.40
N TRP A 33 -8.64 -4.86 -11.00
CA TRP A 33 -7.60 -4.35 -10.11
C TRP A 33 -6.89 -3.13 -10.70
N ILE A 34 -6.51 -3.17 -11.98
CA ILE A 34 -5.88 -2.03 -12.67
C ILE A 34 -6.76 -0.78 -12.61
N ALA A 35 -8.08 -0.93 -12.72
CA ALA A 35 -9.01 0.19 -12.59
C ALA A 35 -9.06 0.73 -11.15
N CYS A 36 -9.17 -0.15 -10.15
CA CYS A 36 -9.16 0.21 -8.73
C CYS A 36 -7.85 0.88 -8.31
N GLU A 37 -6.71 0.35 -8.76
CA GLU A 37 -5.38 0.89 -8.44
C GLU A 37 -5.22 2.32 -8.95
N LYS A 38 -5.65 2.58 -10.20
CA LYS A 38 -5.59 3.91 -10.81
C LYS A 38 -6.44 4.93 -10.06
N ASP A 39 -7.64 4.53 -9.65
CA ASP A 39 -8.55 5.38 -8.88
C ASP A 39 -7.99 5.67 -7.48
N ALA A 40 -7.57 4.63 -6.78
CA ALA A 40 -6.95 4.72 -5.45
C ALA A 40 -5.70 5.60 -5.46
N ARG A 41 -4.80 5.45 -6.46
CA ARG A 41 -3.60 6.28 -6.60
C ARG A 41 -3.93 7.76 -6.83
N ARG A 42 -4.98 8.06 -7.60
CA ARG A 42 -5.45 9.44 -7.80
C ARG A 42 -6.02 10.02 -6.51
N ALA A 43 -6.79 9.23 -5.77
CA ALA A 43 -7.38 9.66 -4.51
C ALA A 43 -6.34 9.89 -3.41
N LEU A 44 -5.23 9.14 -3.42
CA LEU A 44 -4.12 9.31 -2.49
C LEU A 44 -3.26 10.55 -2.81
N LYS A 45 -3.32 11.06 -4.04
CA LYS A 45 -2.49 12.19 -4.46
C LYS A 45 -2.86 13.46 -3.68
N GLY A 46 -1.90 14.00 -2.93
CA GLY A 46 -2.11 15.16 -2.06
C GLY A 46 -2.94 14.90 -0.80
N PHE A 47 -3.24 13.63 -0.51
CA PHE A 47 -3.98 13.25 0.70
C PHE A 47 -3.09 13.28 1.94
N PHE A 48 -1.84 12.84 1.77
CA PHE A 48 -0.80 12.90 2.80
C PHE A 48 0.24 13.97 2.44
N THR A 49 0.85 14.55 3.46
CA THR A 49 2.02 15.41 3.31
C THR A 49 3.26 14.58 3.02
N VAL A 50 4.31 15.22 2.48
CA VAL A 50 5.61 14.57 2.25
C VAL A 50 6.14 13.91 3.52
N ARG A 51 6.03 14.56 4.68
CA ARG A 51 6.54 14.04 5.96
C ARG A 51 5.77 12.81 6.43
N GLU A 52 4.44 12.84 6.32
CA GLU A 52 3.59 11.68 6.64
C GLU A 52 3.97 10.49 5.76
N LEU A 53 4.16 10.72 4.45
CA LEU A 53 4.57 9.68 3.51
C LEU A 53 5.98 9.15 3.79
N CYS A 54 6.94 10.01 4.16
CA CYS A 54 8.29 9.56 4.56
C CYS A 54 8.23 8.62 5.77
N ALA A 55 7.41 8.94 6.79
CA ALA A 55 7.24 8.06 7.94
C ALA A 55 6.63 6.71 7.55
N LEU A 56 5.64 6.69 6.66
CA LEU A 56 5.04 5.44 6.18
C LEU A 56 6.02 4.57 5.38
N ILE A 57 6.88 5.18 4.57
CA ILE A 57 7.95 4.48 3.85
C ILE A 57 8.96 3.86 4.85
N ASP A 58 9.32 4.62 5.87
CA ASP A 58 10.28 4.22 6.89
C ASP A 58 9.78 3.05 7.75
N ILE A 59 8.48 2.99 8.05
CA ILE A 59 7.85 1.84 8.74
C ILE A 59 7.98 0.54 7.94
N LEU A 60 7.91 0.63 6.61
CA LEU A 60 8.08 -0.52 5.73
C LEU A 60 9.55 -0.92 5.54
N ASN A 61 10.49 -0.21 6.16
CA ASN A 61 11.86 -0.66 6.25
C ASN A 61 11.93 -1.91 7.12
N ALA A 62 12.26 -3.06 6.52
CA ALA A 62 12.27 -4.38 7.15
C ALA A 62 10.91 -4.95 7.61
N THR A 63 9.79 -4.34 7.20
CA THR A 63 8.43 -4.83 7.50
C THR A 63 7.71 -5.26 6.22
N ILE A 64 7.23 -6.50 6.17
CA ILE A 64 6.45 -7.02 5.05
C ILE A 64 4.98 -7.11 5.47
N ILE A 65 4.11 -6.34 4.81
CA ILE A 65 2.67 -6.38 5.01
C ILE A 65 2.02 -7.16 3.87
N ASP A 66 1.24 -8.19 4.21
CA ASP A 66 0.44 -8.92 3.24
C ASP A 66 -0.66 -8.03 2.66
N VAL A 67 -0.89 -8.11 1.34
CA VAL A 67 -1.93 -7.34 0.64
C VAL A 67 -3.31 -7.52 1.25
N ALA A 68 -3.65 -8.71 1.74
CA ALA A 68 -4.93 -9.00 2.41
C ALA A 68 -5.09 -8.24 3.74
N HIS A 69 -3.99 -7.75 4.29
CA HIS A 69 -3.89 -7.06 5.57
C HIS A 69 -3.21 -5.69 5.42
N ALA A 70 -3.33 -5.05 4.24
CA ALA A 70 -2.68 -3.77 3.98
C ALA A 70 -3.08 -2.66 4.99
N ASN A 71 -4.28 -2.74 5.56
CA ASN A 71 -4.74 -1.85 6.62
C ASN A 71 -3.98 -2.01 7.95
N SER A 72 -3.22 -3.10 8.13
CA SER A 72 -2.37 -3.28 9.31
C SER A 72 -1.24 -2.25 9.39
N LEU A 73 -0.89 -1.58 8.28
CA LEU A 73 0.05 -0.46 8.28
C LEU A 73 -0.35 0.66 9.26
N ARG A 74 -1.65 0.81 9.53
CA ARG A 74 -2.17 1.69 10.58
C ARG A 74 -1.60 1.35 11.96
N TYR A 75 -1.61 0.07 12.33
CA TYR A 75 -1.15 -0.38 13.64
C TYR A 75 0.36 -0.30 13.73
N GLU A 76 1.07 -0.65 12.66
CA GLU A 76 2.52 -0.47 12.58
C GLU A 76 2.93 1.01 12.76
N PHE A 77 2.17 1.94 12.17
CA PHE A 77 2.38 3.37 12.40
C PHE A 77 2.11 3.79 13.85
N GLU A 78 1.02 3.32 14.43
CA GLU A 78 0.66 3.62 15.81
C GLU A 78 1.72 3.12 16.80
N ASP A 79 2.25 1.92 16.57
CA ASP A 79 3.32 1.31 17.35
C ASP A 79 4.66 2.03 17.13
N ALA A 80 5.05 2.32 15.88
CA ALA A 80 6.28 3.07 15.57
C ALA A 80 6.28 4.47 16.20
N CYS A 81 5.14 5.16 16.25
CA CYS A 81 5.04 6.42 16.99
C CYS A 81 5.25 6.22 18.50
N SER A 82 4.72 5.14 19.06
CA SER A 82 4.73 4.90 20.51
C SER A 82 6.05 4.34 21.02
N LEU A 83 6.75 3.54 20.21
CA LEU A 83 7.98 2.83 20.56
C LEU A 83 9.23 3.56 20.06
N ASP A 84 9.20 4.07 18.82
CA ASP A 84 10.36 4.63 18.14
C ASP A 84 10.31 6.16 17.98
N GLY A 85 9.22 6.80 18.44
CA GLY A 85 9.03 8.25 18.32
C GLY A 85 8.94 8.71 16.86
N MET A 86 8.32 7.90 15.99
CA MET A 86 8.20 8.17 14.56
C MET A 86 7.52 9.52 14.25
N ASP A 87 6.56 9.93 15.06
CA ASP A 87 5.91 11.24 15.00
C ASP A 87 6.89 12.37 15.28
N SER A 88 7.76 12.21 16.27
CA SER A 88 8.80 13.18 16.61
C SER A 88 9.89 13.23 15.54
N LYS A 89 10.30 12.09 14.98
CA LYS A 89 11.32 11.98 13.92
C LYS A 89 10.93 12.79 12.68
N TRP A 90 9.68 12.68 12.26
CA TRP A 90 9.19 13.35 11.04
C TRP A 90 8.38 14.63 11.32
N GLY A 91 8.18 15.00 12.59
CA GLY A 91 7.42 16.17 13.00
C GLY A 91 5.95 16.10 12.58
N LEU A 92 5.30 14.98 12.89
CA LEU A 92 3.92 14.67 12.53
C LEU A 92 2.95 14.97 13.68
N ASP A 93 1.72 15.31 13.31
CA ASP A 93 0.58 15.18 14.22
C ASP A 93 0.04 13.74 14.13
N LYS A 94 0.36 12.92 15.13
CA LYS A 94 -0.05 11.51 15.22
C LYS A 94 -1.57 11.35 15.06
N ALA A 95 -2.36 12.18 15.73
CA ALA A 95 -3.82 12.04 15.74
C ALA A 95 -4.42 12.39 14.37
N SER A 96 -3.94 13.47 13.75
CA SER A 96 -4.35 13.86 12.40
C SER A 96 -3.96 12.80 11.35
N THR A 97 -2.76 12.24 11.46
CA THR A 97 -2.28 11.19 10.55
C THR A 97 -3.11 9.91 10.68
N LEU A 98 -3.40 9.48 11.91
CA LEU A 98 -4.27 8.31 12.16
C LEU A 98 -5.69 8.53 11.64
N ALA A 99 -6.26 9.73 11.79
CA ALA A 99 -7.59 10.03 11.26
C ALA A 99 -7.64 9.93 9.72
N LYS A 100 -6.57 10.37 9.02
CA LYS A 100 -6.44 10.18 7.57
C LYS A 100 -6.36 8.71 7.20
N MET A 101 -5.55 7.94 7.94
CA MET A 101 -5.43 6.48 7.76
C MET A 101 -6.78 5.78 7.94
N ASP A 102 -7.55 6.13 8.97
CA ASP A 102 -8.87 5.56 9.25
C ASP A 102 -9.91 5.85 8.15
N ALA A 103 -9.70 6.91 7.35
CA ALA A 103 -10.55 7.26 6.23
C ALA A 103 -10.22 6.48 4.93
N LEU A 104 -9.11 5.73 4.90
CA LEU A 104 -8.70 5.00 3.70
C LEU A 104 -9.57 3.77 3.44
N THR A 105 -9.94 3.60 2.18
CA THR A 105 -10.55 2.37 1.67
C THR A 105 -9.50 1.28 1.46
N MET A 106 -9.92 0.01 1.40
CA MET A 106 -8.99 -1.11 1.19
C MET A 106 -8.12 -0.98 -0.09
N PRO A 107 -8.65 -0.55 -1.26
CA PRO A 107 -7.80 -0.30 -2.43
C PRO A 107 -6.73 0.77 -2.19
N GLN A 108 -7.08 1.84 -1.47
CA GLN A 108 -6.11 2.88 -1.11
C GLN A 108 -5.04 2.36 -0.14
N TRP A 109 -5.42 1.52 0.84
CA TRP A 109 -4.46 0.83 1.69
C TRP A 109 -3.47 -0.01 0.91
N ILE A 110 -3.96 -0.86 0.00
CA ILE A 110 -3.11 -1.72 -0.83
C ILE A 110 -2.16 -0.89 -1.68
N VAL A 111 -2.66 0.15 -2.35
CA VAL A 111 -1.83 1.03 -3.19
C VAL A 111 -0.78 1.76 -2.36
N LEU A 112 -1.14 2.29 -1.20
CA LEU A 112 -0.22 3.00 -0.30
C LEU A 112 0.90 2.07 0.18
N ALA A 113 0.55 0.86 0.64
CA ALA A 113 1.53 -0.13 1.10
C ALA A 113 2.47 -0.59 -0.01
N GLN A 114 1.93 -0.89 -1.21
CA GLN A 114 2.75 -1.28 -2.36
C GLN A 114 3.67 -0.15 -2.83
N TRP A 115 3.16 1.08 -2.90
CA TRP A 115 3.95 2.25 -3.27
C TRP A 115 5.06 2.51 -2.25
N ALA A 116 4.75 2.49 -0.96
CA ALA A 116 5.75 2.74 0.07
C ALA A 116 6.82 1.62 0.11
N ALA A 117 6.43 0.35 -0.08
CA ALA A 117 7.37 -0.76 -0.19
C ALA A 117 8.28 -0.65 -1.43
N ALA A 118 7.75 -0.21 -2.57
CA ALA A 118 8.48 -0.07 -3.83
C ALA A 118 9.60 1.00 -3.78
N PHE A 119 9.63 1.86 -2.76
CA PHE A 119 10.79 2.72 -2.51
C PHE A 119 12.06 1.90 -2.27
N TRP A 120 11.94 0.81 -1.51
CA TRP A 120 13.08 -0.02 -1.10
C TRP A 120 13.65 -0.91 -2.20
N ASP A 121 12.97 -0.98 -3.36
CA ASP A 121 13.49 -1.68 -4.55
C ASP A 121 14.62 -0.90 -5.26
N ASP A 122 14.77 0.39 -4.98
CA ASP A 122 15.81 1.27 -5.54
C ASP A 122 16.34 2.23 -4.48
N THR A 123 17.39 1.81 -3.78
CA THR A 123 17.96 2.50 -2.62
C THR A 123 18.73 3.78 -2.95
N ASP A 124 18.95 4.09 -4.24
CA ASP A 124 19.69 5.30 -4.65
C ASP A 124 18.81 6.57 -4.64
N ARG A 125 17.52 6.43 -4.32
CA ARG A 125 16.55 7.54 -4.33
C ARG A 125 16.42 8.20 -2.95
N SER A 126 16.26 9.53 -2.94
CA SER A 126 15.88 10.25 -1.71
C SER A 126 14.41 9.97 -1.38
N VAL A 127 14.15 9.62 -0.12
CA VAL A 127 12.81 9.34 0.40
C VAL A 127 11.87 10.53 0.22
N GLU A 128 12.35 11.75 0.42
CA GLU A 128 11.56 12.97 0.27
C GLU A 128 11.17 13.22 -1.19
N SER A 129 12.11 13.00 -2.11
CA SER A 129 11.83 13.14 -3.55
C SER A 129 10.86 12.08 -4.07
N TYR A 130 10.89 10.88 -3.47
CA TYR A 130 9.93 9.83 -3.75
C TYR A 130 8.55 10.17 -3.18
N ALA A 131 8.50 10.59 -1.91
CA ALA A 131 7.28 10.99 -1.22
C ALA A 131 6.57 12.17 -1.90
N ALA A 132 7.32 13.13 -2.44
CA ALA A 132 6.78 14.26 -3.19
C ALA A 132 6.01 13.87 -4.47
N GLN A 133 6.12 12.63 -4.94
CA GLN A 133 5.37 12.16 -6.12
C GLN A 133 3.90 11.85 -5.80
N LEU A 134 3.61 11.54 -4.54
CA LEU A 134 2.28 11.18 -4.05
C LEU A 134 1.68 12.26 -3.12
N ALA A 135 2.50 13.12 -2.52
CA ALA A 135 2.05 14.38 -1.92
C ALA A 135 1.53 15.38 -2.98
#